data_AF-A0A3B0VSC9-F1
#
_entry.id   AF-A0A3B0VSC9-F1
#
_cell.length_a   1.000
_cell.length_b   1.000
_cell.length_c   1.000
_cell.angle_alpha   90.00
_cell.angle_beta   90.00
_cell.angle_gamma   90.00
#
_symmetry.space_group_name_H-M   'P 1'
#
loop_
_entity.id
_entity.type
_entity.pdbx_description
1 polymer ?
#
loop_
_entity_poly.entity_id
_entity_poly.type
_entity_poly.pdbx_seq_one_letter_code
_entity_poly.pdbx_strand_id
1 'polypeptide(L)' 'MAKSVKKVLAKKLVKKIAAKVAAKAAKKAGFNKKDAKTIVNVAVKKAVKKGLSKKGKIKAAAKKVVKKASK' A
#
# COMPACT_ATOMS: atom_id res chain seq x y z
N MET A 1 -4.25 22.68 -17.27
CA MET A 1 -3.62 21.32 -17.26
C MET A 1 -2.83 20.94 -15.98
N ALA A 2 -2.58 21.84 -15.02
CA ALA A 2 -1.71 21.53 -13.86
C ALA A 2 -2.31 20.59 -12.77
N LYS A 3 -3.64 20.52 -12.62
CA LYS A 3 -4.29 19.72 -11.56
C LYS A 3 -4.10 18.20 -11.73
N SER A 4 -3.91 17.71 -12.96
CA SER A 4 -3.75 16.28 -13.24
C SER A 4 -2.38 15.76 -12.80
N VAL A 5 -1.30 16.51 -13.08
CA VAL A 5 0.08 16.09 -12.80
C VAL A 5 0.32 15.90 -11.29
N LYS A 6 -0.16 16.84 -10.47
CA LYS A 6 -0.10 16.76 -8.99
C LYS A 6 -0.81 15.51 -8.46
N LYS A 7 -1.97 15.17 -9.05
CA LYS A 7 -2.76 13.98 -8.68
C LYS A 7 -2.04 12.68 -9.09
N VAL A 8 -1.39 12.65 -10.25
CA VAL A 8 -0.60 11.50 -10.70
C VAL A 8 0.63 11.29 -9.83
N LEU A 9 1.36 12.36 -9.49
CA LEU A 9 2.54 12.29 -8.61
C LEU A 9 2.17 11.81 -7.20
N ALA A 10 1.09 12.34 -6.62
CA ALA A 10 0.57 11.87 -5.35
C ALA A 10 0.23 10.36 -5.41
N LYS A 11 -0.43 9.91 -6.48
CA LYS A 11 -0.75 8.49 -6.68
C LYS A 11 0.50 7.61 -6.79
N LYS A 12 1.55 8.06 -7.48
CA LYS A 12 2.85 7.34 -7.56
C LYS A 12 3.51 7.23 -6.18
N LEU A 13 3.50 8.28 -5.37
CA LEU A 13 4.05 8.26 -4.01
C LEU A 13 3.29 7.31 -3.10
N VAL A 14 1.96 7.33 -3.14
CA VAL A 14 1.11 6.42 -2.37
C VAL A 14 1.40 4.96 -2.74
N LYS A 15 1.50 4.66 -4.04
CA LYS A 15 1.86 3.31 -4.53
C LYS A 15 3.22 2.86 -3.98
N LYS A 16 4.27 3.69 -4.09
CA LYS A 16 5.62 3.35 -3.60
C LYS A 16 5.63 3.08 -2.09
N ILE A 17 4.98 3.94 -1.30
CA ILE A 17 4.99 3.83 0.17
C ILE A 17 4.17 2.61 0.61
N ALA A 18 2.96 2.44 0.08
CA ALA A 18 2.11 1.31 0.43
C ALA A 18 2.79 -0.03 0.06
N ALA A 19 3.39 -0.11 -1.13
CA ALA A 19 4.10 -1.32 -1.57
C ALA A 19 5.30 -1.65 -0.68
N LYS A 20 6.16 -0.66 -0.36
CA LYS A 20 7.34 -0.89 0.49
C LYS A 20 6.96 -1.36 1.89
N VAL A 21 5.92 -0.76 2.48
CA VAL A 21 5.44 -1.12 3.83
C VAL A 21 4.77 -2.49 3.82
N ALA A 22 3.88 -2.75 2.85
CA ALA A 22 3.19 -4.03 2.74
C ALA A 22 4.17 -5.18 2.45
N ALA A 23 5.17 -4.96 1.59
CA ALA A 23 6.18 -5.98 1.28
C ALA A 23 7.06 -6.31 2.51
N LYS A 24 7.51 -5.29 3.26
CA LYS A 24 8.29 -5.50 4.48
C LYS A 24 7.47 -6.21 5.57
N ALA A 25 6.19 -5.86 5.71
CA ALA A 25 5.29 -6.50 6.65
C ALA A 25 4.94 -7.94 6.24
N ALA A 26 4.68 -8.18 4.95
CA ALA A 26 4.40 -9.52 4.43
C ALA A 26 5.63 -10.45 4.58
N LYS A 27 6.85 -9.94 4.31
CA LYS A 27 8.09 -10.70 4.55
C LYS A 27 8.28 -11.03 6.04
N LYS A 28 8.00 -10.08 6.94
CA LYS A 28 8.07 -10.32 8.39
C LYS A 28 7.02 -11.31 8.89
N ALA A 29 5.87 -11.39 8.23
CA ALA A 29 4.80 -12.32 8.56
C ALA A 29 4.97 -13.71 7.91
N GLY A 30 6.07 -13.95 7.17
CA GLY A 30 6.36 -15.26 6.60
C GLY A 30 5.55 -15.64 5.35
N PHE A 31 4.86 -14.69 4.70
CA PHE A 31 4.08 -15.01 3.50
C PHE A 31 4.96 -15.46 2.33
N ASN A 32 4.45 -16.43 1.57
CA ASN A 32 5.04 -16.86 0.31
C ASN A 32 5.07 -15.73 -0.72
N LYS A 33 6.00 -15.81 -1.68
CA LYS A 33 6.19 -14.76 -2.71
C LYS A 33 4.90 -14.45 -3.50
N LYS A 34 4.09 -15.48 -3.80
CA LYS A 34 2.81 -15.33 -4.50
C LYS A 34 1.81 -14.53 -3.65
N ASP A 35 1.62 -14.91 -2.38
CA ASP A 35 0.67 -14.25 -1.47
C ASP A 35 1.12 -12.84 -1.09
N ALA A 36 2.42 -12.65 -0.86
CA ALA A 36 2.99 -11.34 -0.58
C ALA A 36 2.72 -10.35 -1.73
N LYS A 37 2.83 -10.78 -2.99
CA LYS A 37 2.52 -9.95 -4.16
C LYS A 37 1.04 -9.56 -4.18
N THR A 38 0.15 -10.50 -3.88
CA THR A 38 -1.30 -10.26 -3.80
C THR A 38 -1.64 -9.28 -2.68
N ILE A 39 -1.10 -9.49 -1.48
CA ILE A 39 -1.31 -8.63 -0.30
C ILE A 39 -0.83 -7.19 -0.57
N VAL A 40 0.35 -7.05 -1.19
CA VAL A 40 0.89 -5.75 -1.60
C VAL A 40 -0.05 -5.04 -2.59
N ASN A 41 -0.53 -5.75 -3.61
CA ASN A 41 -1.47 -5.18 -4.59
C ASN A 41 -2.78 -4.74 -3.95
N VAL A 42 -3.34 -5.54 -3.04
CA VAL A 42 -4.56 -5.19 -2.30
C VAL A 42 -4.35 -3.97 -1.40
N ALA A 43 -3.21 -3.90 -0.70
CA ALA A 43 -2.86 -2.76 0.15
C ALA A 43 -2.74 -1.46 -0.67
N VAL A 44 -2.07 -1.52 -1.82
CA VAL A 44 -1.93 -0.39 -2.74
C VAL A 44 -3.29 0.03 -3.30
N LYS A 45 -4.11 -0.92 -3.79
CA LYS A 45 -5.45 -0.63 -4.35
C LYS A 45 -6.34 0.03 -3.32
N LYS A 46 -6.35 -0.45 -2.06
CA LYS A 46 -7.09 0.17 -0.95
C LYS A 46 -6.59 1.57 -0.61
N ALA A 47 -5.27 1.76 -0.51
CA ALA A 47 -4.68 3.06 -0.18
C ALA A 47 -5.00 4.12 -1.25
N VAL A 48 -4.96 3.73 -2.53
CA VAL A 48 -5.31 4.59 -3.66
C VAL A 48 -6.81 4.85 -3.73
N LYS A 49 -7.67 3.84 -3.57
CA LYS A 49 -9.14 3.99 -3.58
C LYS A 49 -9.62 4.91 -2.45
N LYS A 50 -8.98 4.85 -1.28
CA LYS A 50 -9.26 5.75 -0.15
C LYS A 50 -8.66 7.16 -0.28
N GLY A 51 -7.91 7.45 -1.35
CA GLY A 51 -7.28 8.76 -1.54
C GLY A 51 -6.31 9.15 -0.43
N LEU A 52 -5.65 8.18 0.22
CA LEU A 52 -4.78 8.47 1.36
C LEU A 52 -3.53 9.23 0.89
N SER A 53 -3.40 10.48 1.29
CA SER A 53 -2.27 11.36 0.94
C SER A 53 -1.23 11.48 2.07
N LYS A 54 -1.64 11.29 3.34
CA LYS A 54 -0.73 11.37 4.51
C LYS A 54 0.06 10.06 4.71
N LYS A 55 1.40 10.15 4.80
CA LYS A 55 2.31 9.01 4.99
C LYS A 55 1.91 8.07 6.14
N GLY A 56 1.51 8.61 7.30
CA GLY A 56 1.08 7.83 8.46
C GLY A 56 -0.15 6.98 8.19
N LYS A 57 -1.16 7.54 7.50
CA LYS A 57 -2.39 6.83 7.13
C LYS A 57 -2.11 5.70 6.13
N ILE A 58 -1.22 5.91 5.17
CA ILE A 58 -0.81 4.88 4.19
C ILE A 58 -0.13 3.70 4.91
N LYS A 59 0.78 3.99 5.85
CA LYS A 59 1.46 2.96 6.68
C LYS A 59 0.44 2.15 7.48
N ALA A 60 -0.49 2.81 8.16
CA ALA A 60 -1.52 2.15 8.96
C ALA A 60 -2.45 1.27 8.10
N ALA A 61 -2.87 1.76 6.94
CA ALA A 61 -3.71 1.00 6.01
C ALA A 61 -2.99 -0.25 5.48
N ALA A 62 -1.73 -0.12 5.07
CA ALA A 62 -0.93 -1.25 4.61
C ALA A 62 -0.76 -2.32 5.70
N LYS A 63 -0.44 -1.91 6.94
CA LYS A 63 -0.35 -2.84 8.09
C LYS A 63 -1.69 -3.53 8.37
N LYS A 64 -2.82 -2.82 8.32
CA LYS A 64 -4.15 -3.41 8.52
C LYS A 64 -4.47 -4.48 7.47
N VAL A 65 -4.06 -4.29 6.22
CA VAL A 65 -4.28 -5.28 5.15
C VAL A 65 -3.44 -6.53 5.41
N VAL A 66 -2.15 -6.37 5.75
CA VAL A 66 -1.28 -7.52 6.06
C VAL A 66 -1.78 -8.25 7.31
N LYS A 67 -2.16 -7.54 8.38
CA LYS A 67 -2.72 -8.13 9.60
C LYS A 67 -4.04 -8.87 9.38
N LYS A 68 -4.84 -8.42 8.41
CA LYS A 68 -6.09 -9.10 8.03
C LYS A 68 -5.84 -10.33 7.15
N ALA A 69 -4.71 -10.37 6.44
CA ALA A 69 -4.30 -11.52 5.65
C ALA A 69 -3.55 -12.58 6.48
N SER A 70 -3.03 -12.19 7.66
CA SER A 70 -2.31 -13.08 8.59
C SER A 70 -3.20 -13.66 9.69
N LYS A 71 -4.49 -13.32 9.68
CA LYS A 71 -5.54 -13.97 10.46
C LYS A 71 -6.26 -14.92 9.51
#